data_AF-A0A2V7G4R9-F1
#
_entry.id   AF-A0A2V7G4R9-F1
#
_cell.length_a   1.000
_cell.length_b   1.000
_cell.length_c   1.000
_cell.angle_alpha   90.00
_cell.angle_beta   90.00
_cell.angle_gamma   90.00
#
_symmetry.space_group_name_H-M   'P 1'
#
loop_
_entity.id
_entity.type
_entity.pdbx_description
1 polymer ?
#
loop_
_entity_poly.entity_id
_entity_poly.type
_entity_poly.pdbx_seq_one_letter_code
_entity_poly.pdbx_strand_id
1 'polypeptide(L)'
;MLTPKQTAQLLRAAAGAIEVEARALSDAAVARHPAPGEWCVKEVIGHLIEAERRGFAGRIRIILDAREPALQAWDQNDVARAREDCRRDLGPLLREFLDLRAASAYLCEGLAADDLDHGGMHPT
;
A
#
# COMPACT_ATOMS: atom_id res chain seq x y z
N MET A 1 6.35 21.07 -3.01
CA MET A 1 5.72 19.82 -2.52
C MET A 1 4.57 19.44 -3.45
N LEU A 2 4.24 18.16 -3.54
CA LEU A 2 3.08 17.68 -4.31
C LEU A 2 1.79 18.11 -3.61
N THR A 3 0.79 18.56 -4.37
CA THR A 3 -0.57 18.80 -3.83
C THR A 3 -1.30 17.47 -3.59
N PRO A 4 -2.34 17.41 -2.74
CA PRO A 4 -3.10 16.17 -2.52
C PRO A 4 -3.67 15.58 -3.82
N LYS A 5 -4.12 16.44 -4.75
CA LYS A 5 -4.56 16.03 -6.09
C LYS A 5 -3.44 15.43 -6.94
N GLN A 6 -2.24 16.02 -6.93
CA GLN A 6 -1.08 15.46 -7.63
C GLN A 6 -0.65 14.11 -7.01
N THR A 7 -0.67 14.00 -5.69
CA THR A 7 -0.43 12.74 -4.97
C THR A 7 -1.43 11.67 -5.39
N ALA A 8 -2.72 11.98 -5.43
CA ALA A 8 -3.76 11.06 -5.89
C ALA A 8 -3.56 10.61 -7.36
N GLN A 9 -3.19 11.52 -8.25
CA GLN A 9 -2.88 11.19 -9.64
C GLN A 9 -1.69 10.22 -9.76
N LEU A 10 -0.62 10.47 -9.01
CA LEU A 10 0.55 9.58 -8.99
C LEU A 10 0.23 8.22 -8.38
N LEU A 11 -0.58 8.19 -7.31
CA LEU A 11 -1.06 6.95 -6.69
C LEU A 11 -1.81 6.06 -7.70
N ARG A 12 -2.72 6.66 -8.51
CA ARG A 12 -3.47 5.95 -9.56
C ARG A 12 -2.56 5.49 -10.70
N ALA A 13 -1.66 6.36 -11.18
CA ALA A 13 -0.74 6.03 -12.26
C ALA A 13 0.20 4.87 -11.87
N ALA A 14 0.76 4.92 -10.65
CA ALA A 14 1.60 3.84 -10.14
C ALA A 14 0.83 2.51 -10.00
N ALA A 15 -0.43 2.55 -9.56
CA ALA A 15 -1.27 1.34 -9.49
C ALA A 15 -1.44 0.68 -10.86
N GLY A 16 -1.72 1.48 -11.90
CA GLY A 16 -1.86 1.01 -13.27
C GLY A 16 -0.56 0.42 -13.82
N ALA A 17 0.59 1.07 -13.56
CA ALA A 17 1.90 0.55 -13.97
C ALA A 17 2.20 -0.81 -13.31
N ILE A 18 1.99 -0.91 -12.00
CA ILE A 18 2.20 -2.16 -11.25
C ILE A 18 1.28 -3.27 -11.77
N GLU A 19 0.00 -2.97 -12.06
CA GLU A 19 -0.91 -3.96 -12.64
C GLU A 19 -0.41 -4.49 -13.98
N VAL A 20 0.00 -3.59 -14.89
CA VAL A 20 0.49 -3.97 -16.22
C VAL A 20 1.75 -4.82 -16.10
N GLU A 21 2.71 -4.41 -15.29
CA GLU A 21 3.97 -5.15 -15.08
C GLU A 21 3.70 -6.54 -14.48
N ALA A 22 2.87 -6.63 -13.44
CA ALA A 22 2.56 -7.89 -12.78
C ALA A 22 1.84 -8.87 -13.72
N ARG A 23 0.90 -8.38 -14.55
CA ARG A 23 0.16 -9.21 -15.52
C ARG A 23 1.00 -9.66 -16.70
N ALA A 24 2.10 -8.98 -17.01
CA ALA A 24 3.02 -9.37 -18.08
C ALA A 24 3.90 -10.57 -17.70
N LEU A 25 3.97 -10.92 -16.41
CA LEU A 25 4.75 -12.03 -15.90
C LEU A 25 3.97 -13.34 -15.97
N SER A 26 4.69 -14.46 -16.12
CA SER A 26 4.10 -15.80 -16.03
C SER A 26 3.78 -16.19 -14.57
N ASP A 27 2.91 -17.17 -14.38
CA ASP A 27 2.57 -17.70 -13.05
C ASP A 27 3.81 -18.15 -12.27
N ALA A 28 4.76 -18.79 -12.96
CA ALA A 28 6.03 -19.21 -12.38
C ALA A 28 6.90 -18.01 -11.97
N ALA A 29 6.90 -16.92 -12.75
CA ALA A 29 7.67 -15.72 -12.44
C ALA A 29 7.07 -14.97 -11.24
N VAL A 30 5.75 -14.83 -11.14
CA VAL A 30 5.12 -14.10 -10.02
C VAL A 30 5.17 -14.86 -8.69
N ALA A 31 5.35 -16.18 -8.74
CA ALA A 31 5.54 -17.03 -7.57
C ALA A 31 7.02 -17.28 -7.21
N ARG A 32 7.97 -16.77 -8.01
CA ARG A 32 9.40 -16.99 -7.77
C ARG A 32 9.91 -16.05 -6.68
N HIS A 33 10.58 -16.62 -5.69
CA HIS A 33 11.40 -15.87 -4.75
C HIS A 33 12.79 -15.63 -5.36
N PRO A 34 13.32 -14.39 -5.34
CA PRO A 34 14.61 -14.08 -5.96
C PRO A 34 15.80 -14.64 -5.17
N ALA A 35 15.67 -14.77 -3.85
CA ALA A 35 16.64 -15.40 -2.96
C ALA A 35 15.93 -16.00 -1.73
N PRO A 36 16.60 -16.85 -0.92
CA PRO A 36 16.02 -17.36 0.32
C PRO A 36 15.61 -16.22 1.27
N GLY A 37 14.35 -16.22 1.71
CA GLY A 37 13.80 -15.20 2.61
C GLY A 37 13.26 -13.94 1.92
N GLU A 38 13.54 -13.74 0.63
CA GLU A 38 13.01 -12.60 -0.13
C GLU A 38 11.58 -12.86 -0.60
N TRP A 39 10.80 -11.79 -0.80
CA TRP A 39 9.42 -11.88 -1.28
C TRP A 39 9.33 -12.17 -2.78
N CYS A 40 8.36 -12.98 -3.17
CA CYS A 40 7.90 -13.06 -4.55
C CYS A 40 7.01 -11.86 -4.92
N VAL A 41 6.68 -11.70 -6.20
CA VAL A 41 5.83 -10.59 -6.69
C VAL A 41 4.47 -10.54 -5.97
N LYS A 42 3.87 -11.70 -5.71
CA LYS A 42 2.57 -11.77 -5.01
C LYS A 42 2.65 -11.26 -3.57
N GLU A 43 3.73 -11.57 -2.87
CA GLU A 43 3.97 -11.08 -1.51
C GLU A 43 4.32 -9.59 -1.50
N VAL A 44 5.01 -9.08 -2.54
CA VAL A 44 5.22 -7.64 -2.72
C VAL A 44 3.87 -6.91 -2.90
N ILE A 45 2.96 -7.45 -3.72
CA ILE A 45 1.60 -6.90 -3.86
C ILE A 45 0.85 -6.97 -2.52
N GLY A 46 0.98 -8.08 -1.80
CA GLY A 46 0.49 -8.26 -0.44
C GLY A 46 1.00 -7.19 0.53
N HIS A 47 2.29 -6.89 0.48
CA HIS A 47 2.90 -5.82 1.27
C HIS A 47 2.32 -4.45 0.90
N LEU A 48 2.13 -4.15 -0.38
CA LEU A 48 1.51 -2.88 -0.81
C LEU A 48 0.08 -2.73 -0.27
N ILE A 49 -0.71 -3.81 -0.26
CA ILE A 49 -2.06 -3.84 0.35
C ILE A 49 -2.00 -3.44 1.83
N GLU A 50 -1.08 -4.01 2.60
CA GLU A 50 -0.97 -3.72 4.03
C GLU A 50 -0.35 -2.35 4.31
N ALA A 51 0.57 -1.90 3.45
CA ALA A 51 1.12 -0.56 3.50
C ALA A 51 0.02 0.50 3.29
N GLU A 52 -0.93 0.29 2.36
CA GLU A 52 -2.11 1.15 2.22
C GLU A 52 -2.96 1.16 3.49
N ARG A 53 -3.32 -0.03 3.98
CA ARG A 53 -4.23 -0.20 5.12
C ARG A 53 -3.67 0.36 6.42
N ARG A 54 -2.38 0.13 6.71
CA ARG A 54 -1.75 0.42 7.99
C ARG A 54 -0.83 1.63 7.96
N GLY A 55 -0.05 1.78 6.89
CA GLY A 55 1.07 2.71 6.81
C GLY A 55 0.74 4.04 6.12
N PHE A 56 -0.15 4.03 5.12
CA PHE A 56 -0.48 5.21 4.33
C PHE A 56 -1.88 5.72 4.68
N ALA A 57 -2.92 5.23 4.00
CA ALA A 57 -4.29 5.69 4.21
C ALA A 57 -4.80 5.38 5.63
N GLY A 58 -4.30 4.31 6.26
CA GLY A 58 -4.54 4.04 7.68
C GLY A 58 -4.04 5.18 8.58
N ARG A 59 -2.78 5.59 8.40
CA ARG A 59 -2.19 6.66 9.22
C ARG A 59 -2.79 8.03 8.93
N ILE A 60 -3.14 8.32 7.67
CA ILE A 60 -3.86 9.57 7.34
C ILE A 60 -5.13 9.68 8.19
N ARG A 61 -5.96 8.63 8.25
CA ARG A 61 -7.19 8.65 9.07
C ARG A 61 -6.89 8.87 10.56
N ILE A 62 -5.89 8.18 11.11
CA ILE A 62 -5.47 8.34 12.51
C ILE A 62 -5.02 9.78 12.79
N ILE A 63 -4.25 10.39 11.88
CA ILE A 63 -3.75 11.77 12.00
C ILE A 63 -4.87 12.79 11.88
N LEU A 64 -5.89 12.54 11.06
CA LEU A 64 -7.06 13.42 10.97
C LEU A 64 -7.95 13.35 12.23
N ASP A 65 -8.01 12.19 12.88
CA ASP A 65 -8.86 11.95 14.05
C ASP A 65 -8.21 12.37 15.38
N ALA A 66 -6.90 12.62 15.41
CA ALA A 66 -6.16 12.94 16.63
C ALA A 66 -5.02 13.93 16.39
N ARG A 67 -4.73 14.77 17.39
CA ARG A 67 -3.60 15.70 17.35
C ARG A 67 -2.30 14.97 17.73
N GLU A 68 -1.36 14.89 16.79
CA GLU A 68 -0.03 14.30 16.98
C GLU A 68 -0.02 12.88 17.60
N PRO A 69 -0.82 11.93 17.06
CA PRO A 69 -0.91 10.59 17.64
C PRO A 69 0.41 9.82 17.51
N ALA A 70 0.71 8.99 18.50
CA ALA A 70 1.75 7.97 18.37
C ALA A 70 1.29 6.89 17.37
N LEU A 71 2.05 6.72 16.29
CA LEU A 71 1.72 5.77 15.23
C LEU A 71 2.22 4.37 15.60
N GLN A 72 1.48 3.34 15.18
CA GLN A 72 1.86 1.96 15.47
C GLN A 72 2.90 1.46 14.45
N ALA A 73 3.92 0.76 14.98
CA ALA A 73 4.82 -0.06 14.18
C ALA A 73 4.15 -1.41 13.86
N TRP A 74 4.60 -2.05 12.80
CA TRP A 74 4.17 -3.39 12.44
C TRP A 74 5.33 -4.11 11.77
N ASP A 75 5.47 -5.40 12.05
CA ASP A 75 6.47 -6.25 11.40
C ASP A 75 5.92 -6.69 10.03
N GLN A 76 6.51 -6.15 8.97
CA GLN A 76 6.11 -6.43 7.60
C GLN A 76 6.37 -7.88 7.19
N ASN A 77 7.40 -8.52 7.74
CA ASN A 77 7.75 -9.91 7.44
C ASN A 77 6.76 -10.85 8.12
N ASP A 78 6.41 -10.58 9.37
CA ASP A 78 5.39 -11.35 10.10
C ASP A 78 4.03 -11.26 9.42
N VAL A 79 3.65 -10.07 8.96
CA VAL A 79 2.41 -9.86 8.21
C VAL A 79 2.46 -10.58 6.86
N ALA A 80 3.56 -10.49 6.10
CA ALA A 80 3.69 -11.22 4.84
C ALA A 80 3.57 -12.74 5.04
N ARG A 81 4.24 -13.29 6.06
CA ARG A 81 4.14 -14.72 6.44
C ARG A 81 2.70 -15.11 6.78
N ALA A 82 1.97 -14.28 7.53
CA ALA A 82 0.59 -14.56 7.92
C ALA A 82 -0.41 -14.48 6.76
N ARG A 83 -0.15 -13.62 5.77
CA ARG A 83 -1.02 -13.44 4.60
C ARG A 83 -0.89 -14.57 3.57
N GLU A 84 0.25 -15.26 3.55
CA GLU A 84 0.54 -16.37 2.63
C GLU A 84 0.24 -16.05 1.16
N ASP A 85 0.47 -14.79 0.74
CA ASP A 85 0.03 -14.29 -0.57
C ASP A 85 0.73 -15.02 -1.74
N CYS A 86 1.91 -15.60 -1.53
CA CYS A 86 2.55 -16.47 -2.52
C CYS A 86 1.68 -17.70 -2.90
N ARG A 87 0.73 -18.12 -2.07
CA ARG A 87 -0.21 -19.22 -2.39
C ARG A 87 -1.47 -18.78 -3.10
N ARG A 88 -1.73 -17.48 -3.22
CA ARG A 88 -2.95 -16.93 -3.83
C ARG A 88 -2.79 -16.74 -5.34
N ASP A 89 -3.93 -16.61 -6.00
CA ASP A 89 -3.99 -16.19 -7.40
C ASP A 89 -3.68 -14.68 -7.53
N LEU A 90 -2.92 -14.34 -8.58
CA LEU A 90 -2.50 -12.96 -8.82
C LEU A 90 -3.68 -12.01 -9.09
N GLY A 91 -4.70 -12.47 -9.83
CA GLY A 91 -5.85 -11.65 -10.22
C GLY A 91 -6.62 -11.06 -9.03
N PRO A 92 -7.08 -11.88 -8.07
CA PRO A 92 -7.71 -11.40 -6.84
C PRO A 92 -6.81 -10.49 -5.99
N LEU A 93 -5.50 -10.77 -5.91
CA LEU A 93 -4.54 -9.92 -5.21
C LEU A 93 -4.43 -8.53 -5.82
N LEU A 94 -4.26 -8.46 -7.14
CA LEU A 94 -4.22 -7.19 -7.86
C LEU A 94 -5.53 -6.43 -7.69
N ARG A 95 -6.69 -7.13 -7.74
CA ARG A 95 -7.98 -6.48 -7.54
C ARG A 95 -8.09 -5.84 -6.15
N GLU A 96 -7.69 -6.56 -5.11
CA GLU A 96 -7.65 -6.04 -3.73
C GLU A 96 -6.76 -4.79 -3.63
N PHE A 97 -5.54 -4.85 -4.22
CA PHE A 97 -4.63 -3.72 -4.24
C PHE A 97 -5.20 -2.50 -4.98
N LEU A 98 -5.77 -2.70 -6.18
CA LEU A 98 -6.30 -1.63 -7.01
C LEU A 98 -7.51 -0.94 -6.37
N ASP A 99 -8.42 -1.72 -5.78
CA ASP A 99 -9.58 -1.19 -5.06
C ASP A 99 -9.13 -0.34 -3.85
N LEU A 100 -8.15 -0.82 -3.08
CA LEU A 100 -7.57 -0.06 -1.97
C LEU A 100 -6.87 1.21 -2.43
N ARG A 101 -6.04 1.12 -3.47
CA ARG A 101 -5.29 2.27 -4.00
C ARG A 101 -6.22 3.34 -4.56
N ALA A 102 -7.33 2.95 -5.19
CA ALA A 102 -8.37 3.88 -5.63
C ALA A 102 -9.03 4.60 -4.45
N ALA A 103 -9.33 3.88 -3.37
CA ALA A 103 -9.87 4.47 -2.14
C ALA A 103 -8.86 5.41 -1.45
N SER A 104 -7.58 5.06 -1.43
CA SER A 104 -6.51 5.93 -0.91
C SER A 104 -6.33 7.20 -1.76
N ALA A 105 -6.41 7.09 -3.09
CA ALA A 105 -6.36 8.26 -3.96
C ALA A 105 -7.56 9.20 -3.72
N TYR A 106 -8.76 8.64 -3.55
CA TYR A 106 -9.95 9.42 -3.19
C TYR A 106 -9.81 10.10 -1.82
N LEU A 107 -9.23 9.42 -0.82
CA LEU A 107 -8.91 10.02 0.48
C LEU A 107 -7.99 11.24 0.30
N CYS A 108 -6.91 11.10 -0.49
CA CYS A 108 -6.00 12.22 -0.76
C CYS A 108 -6.70 13.38 -1.48
N GLU A 109 -7.58 13.11 -2.45
CA GLU A 109 -8.35 14.16 -3.15
C GLU A 109 -9.26 14.98 -2.21
N GLY A 110 -9.71 14.37 -1.11
CA GLY A 110 -10.58 14.99 -0.11
C GLY A 110 -9.87 15.78 0.98
N LEU A 111 -8.54 15.75 1.07
CA LEU A 111 -7.79 16.49 2.10
C LEU A 111 -7.87 18.01 1.85
N ALA A 112 -8.20 18.75 2.90
CA ALA A 112 -8.11 20.21 2.91
C ALA A 112 -6.65 20.68 3.03
N ALA A 113 -6.42 21.98 2.82
CA ALA A 113 -5.09 22.56 2.99
C ALA A 113 -4.61 22.42 4.45
N ASP A 114 -5.47 22.75 5.41
CA ASP A 114 -5.17 22.72 6.85
C ASP A 114 -4.91 21.30 7.37
N ASP A 115 -5.49 20.27 6.73
CA ASP A 115 -5.22 18.86 7.08
C ASP A 115 -3.73 18.49 6.89
N LEU A 116 -3.02 19.20 6.01
CA LEU A 116 -1.61 18.93 5.71
C LEU A 116 -0.67 19.44 6.81
N ASP A 117 -1.16 20.29 7.71
CA ASP A 117 -0.43 20.75 8.89
C ASP A 117 -0.54 19.74 10.05
N HIS A 118 -1.39 18.73 9.92
CA HIS A 118 -1.49 17.65 10.90
C HIS A 118 -0.33 16.65 10.73
N GLY A 119 0.12 16.09 11.85
CA GLY A 119 1.20 15.11 11.89
C GLY A 119 0.94 14.01 12.90
N GLY A 120 1.78 12.98 12.87
CA GLY A 120 1.81 11.91 13.87
C GLY A 120 3.26 11.54 14.18
N MET A 121 3.48 11.03 15.39
CA MET A 121 4.82 10.64 15.86
C MET A 121 5.15 9.25 15.38
N HIS A 122 6.21 9.12 14.57
CA HIS A 122 6.67 7.82 14.10
C HIS A 122 7.26 7.01 15.28
N PRO A 123 6.96 5.71 15.38
CA PRO A 123 7.59 4.85 16.38
C PRO A 123 9.11 4.79 16.13
N THR A 124 9.90 4.96 17.18
CA THR A 124 11.36 4.80 17.16
C THR A 124 11.77 3.35 17.27
#